data_AF-Q8ZUJ9-F1
#
_entry.id   AF-Q8ZUJ9-F1
#
_cell.length_a   1.000
_cell.length_b   1.000
_cell.length_c   1.000
_cell.angle_alpha   90.00
_cell.angle_beta   90.00
_cell.angle_gamma   90.00
#
_symmetry.space_group_name_H-M   'P 1'
#
loop_
_entity.id
_entity.type
_entity.pdbx_description
1 polymer ?
#
loop_
_entity_poly.entity_id
_entity_poly.type
_entity_poly.pdbx_seq_one_letter_code
_entity_poly.pdbx_strand_id
1 'polypeptide(L)' 'MHKEIDPVCGMEVDPSTASYKTLYKGKVYYFCSSLCKEAFEKNPEHYLKHGPQGMPHHH' A
#
# COMPACT_ATOMS: atom_id res chain seq x y z
N MET A 1 11.01 14.18 -6.95
CA MET A 1 9.63 13.74 -6.66
C MET A 1 9.76 12.45 -5.88
N HIS A 2 9.50 12.49 -4.57
CA HIS A 2 9.54 11.28 -3.74
C HIS A 2 8.19 10.60 -3.94
N LYS A 3 8.16 9.42 -4.53
CA LYS A 3 6.93 8.64 -4.71
C LYS A 3 7.03 7.41 -3.82
N GLU A 4 5.97 7.14 -3.09
CA GLU A 4 5.82 5.93 -2.29
C GLU A 4 5.05 4.89 -3.11
N ILE A 5 5.27 3.61 -2.84
CA ILE A 5 4.55 2.54 -3.52
C ILE A 5 3.42 2.07 -2.62
N ASP A 6 2.20 2.04 -3.16
CA ASP A 6 1.06 1.42 -2.50
C ASP A 6 1.34 -0.09 -2.36
N PRO A 7 1.46 -0.63 -1.14
CA PRO A 7 1.82 -2.04 -0.92
C PRO A 7 0.70 -3.01 -1.33
N VAL A 8 -0.52 -2.53 -1.58
CA VAL A 8 -1.68 -3.35 -1.98
C VAL A 8 -1.71 -3.54 -3.49
N CYS A 9 -1.64 -2.45 -4.25
CA CYS A 9 -1.78 -2.47 -5.70
C CYS A 9 -0.48 -2.25 -6.47
N GLY A 10 0.59 -1.78 -5.82
CA GLY A 10 1.88 -1.49 -6.44
C GLY A 10 1.91 -0.14 -7.16
N MET A 11 0.87 0.67 -7.02
CA MET A 11 0.76 1.97 -7.68
C MET A 11 1.66 2.99 -7.00
N GLU A 12 2.33 3.82 -7.81
CA GLU A 12 3.07 4.97 -7.30
C GLU A 12 2.09 6.03 -6.77
N VAL A 13 2.29 6.43 -5.52
CA VAL A 13 1.53 7.48 -4.84
C VAL A 13 2.45 8.58 -4.37
N ASP A 14 2.01 9.82 -4.56
CA ASP A 14 2.78 10.97 -4.12
C ASP A 14 2.43 11.30 -2.65
N PRO A 15 3.35 11.13 -1.70
CA PRO A 15 3.09 11.31 -0.27
C PRO A 15 2.77 12.75 0.10
N SER A 16 3.10 13.73 -0.77
CA SER A 16 2.79 15.15 -0.57
C SER A 16 1.33 15.48 -0.88
N THR A 17 0.68 14.68 -1.73
CA THR A 17 -0.72 14.87 -2.16
C THR A 17 -1.64 13.73 -1.73
N ALA A 18 -1.09 12.63 -1.23
CA ALA A 18 -1.84 11.44 -0.83
C ALA A 18 -2.75 11.74 0.38
N SER A 19 -4.06 11.74 0.13
CA SER A 19 -5.09 11.83 1.17
C SER A 19 -5.22 10.55 1.99
N TYR A 20 -4.87 9.39 1.40
CA TYR A 20 -5.00 8.09 2.05
C TYR A 20 -3.65 7.62 2.57
N LYS A 21 -3.52 7.55 3.90
CA LYS A 21 -2.34 7.05 4.60
C LYS A 21 -2.69 6.38 5.91
N THR A 22 -1.83 5.48 6.39
CA THR A 22 -1.95 4.85 7.70
C THR A 22 -0.58 4.70 8.37
N LEU A 23 -0.54 4.73 9.69
CA LEU A 23 0.70 4.53 10.46
C LEU A 23 0.75 3.08 10.94
N TYR A 24 1.74 2.32 10.48
CA TYR A 24 1.91 0.92 10.85
C TYR A 24 3.36 0.62 11.23
N LYS A 25 3.58 0.04 12.42
CA LYS A 25 4.91 -0.25 12.98
C LYS A 25 5.87 0.96 12.97
N GLY A 26 5.34 2.17 13.19
CA GLY A 26 6.12 3.41 13.19
C GLY A 26 6.49 3.95 11.80
N LYS A 27 6.00 3.33 10.71
CA LYS A 27 6.17 3.81 9.33
C LYS A 27 4.82 4.27 8.77
N VAL A 28 4.82 5.40 8.07
CA VAL A 28 3.64 5.88 7.34
C VAL A 28 3.59 5.19 5.98
N TYR A 29 2.46 4.58 5.67
CA TYR A 29 2.16 3.98 4.37
C TYR A 29 1.11 4.82 3.66
N TYR A 30 1.27 4.98 2.35
CA TYR A 30 0.41 5.79 1.50
C TYR A 30 -0.31 4.88 0.50
N PHE A 31 -1.56 5.24 0.18
CA PHE A 31 -2.44 4.43 -0.65
C PHE A 31 -3.07 5.25 -1.75
N CYS A 32 -3.32 4.61 -2.90
CA CYS A 32 -3.93 5.28 -4.06
C CYS A 32 -5.42 5.54 -3.84
N SER A 33 -6.06 4.76 -2.96
CA SER A 33 -7.49 4.78 -2.70
C SER A 33 -7.81 4.36 -1.27
N SER A 34 -9.02 4.70 -0.80
CA SER A 34 -9.54 4.23 0.48
C SER A 34 -9.61 2.70 0.54
N LEU A 35 -9.93 2.04 -0.58
CA LEU A 35 -10.01 0.59 -0.67
C LEU A 35 -8.66 -0.07 -0.40
N CYS A 36 -7.57 0.47 -0.96
CA CYS A 36 -6.21 -0.04 -0.70
C CYS A 36 -5.81 0.18 0.76
N LYS A 37 -6.16 1.34 1.34
CA LYS A 37 -5.95 1.58 2.77
C LYS A 37 -6.69 0.55 3.63
N GLU A 38 -7.99 0.33 3.39
CA GLU A 38 -8.80 -0.62 4.17
C GLU A 38 -8.31 -2.06 4.01
N ALA A 39 -7.92 -2.46 2.79
CA ALA A 39 -7.34 -3.77 2.53
C ALA A 39 -6.05 -3.94 3.33
N PHE A 40 -5.16 -2.95 3.30
CA PHE A 40 -3.94 -2.94 4.09
C PHE A 40 -4.20 -2.99 5.59
N GLU A 41 -5.16 -2.21 6.11
CA GLU A 41 -5.48 -2.21 7.54
C GLU A 41 -6.04 -3.55 8.03
N LYS A 42 -6.74 -4.30 7.16
CA LYS A 42 -7.22 -5.66 7.46
C LYS A 42 -6.08 -6.67 7.57
N ASN A 43 -5.07 -6.61 6.70
CA ASN A 43 -3.97 -7.58 6.64
C ASN A 43 -2.61 -6.94 6.31
N PRO A 44 -2.08 -6.04 7.14
CA PRO A 44 -0.91 -5.23 6.78
C PRO A 44 0.33 -6.10 6.61
N GLU A 45 0.52 -7.09 7.48
CA GLU A 45 1.67 -8.01 7.39
C GLU A 45 1.67 -8.83 6.11
N HIS A 46 0.49 -9.16 5.57
CA HIS A 46 0.38 -9.89 4.33
C HIS A 46 0.92 -9.06 3.17
N TYR A 47 0.46 -7.82 3.02
CA TYR A 47 0.91 -6.91 1.94
C TYR A 47 2.38 -6.50 2.11
N LEU A 48 2.86 -6.36 3.35
CA LEU A 48 4.28 -6.08 3.60
C LEU A 48 5.20 -7.25 3.28
N LYS A 49 4.72 -8.50 3.42
CA LYS A 49 5.52 -9.69 3.12
C LYS A 49 5.45 -10.12 1.67
N HIS A 50 4.27 -10.07 1.05
CA HIS A 50 4.03 -10.60 -0.30
C HIS A 50 4.00 -9.51 -1.37
N GLY A 51 3.99 -8.23 -0.99
CA GLY A 51 3.86 -7.12 -1.92
C GLY A 51 2.48 -7.07 -2.58
N PRO A 52 2.35 -6.34 -3.71
CA PRO A 52 1.07 -6.13 -4.36
C PRO A 52 0.47 -7.45 -4.86
N GLN A 53 -0.67 -7.80 -4.27
CA GLN A 53 -1.34 -9.08 -4.47
C GLN A 53 -2.22 -9.03 -5.72
N GLY A 54 -1.61 -8.83 -6.89
CA GLY A 54 -2.31 -8.67 -8.17
C GLY A 54 -1.68 -9.41 -9.35
N MET A 55 -0.48 -9.96 -9.19
CA MET A 55 0.12 -10.82 -10.21
C MET A 55 -0.21 -12.27 -9.86
N PRO A 56 -1.05 -12.98 -10.63
CA PRO A 56 -1.23 -14.40 -10.42
C PRO A 56 0.14 -15.05 -10.57
N HIS A 57 0.61 -15.68 -9.48
CA HIS A 57 1.69 -16.65 -9.55
C HIS A 57 1.11 -17.84 -10.32
N HIS A 58 1.18 -17.78 -11.65
CA HIS A 58 0.93 -18.92 -12.52
C HIS A 58 2.11 -19.87 -12.30
N HIS A 59 1.87 -20.91 -11.50
CA HIS A 59 2.77 -22.07 -11.46
C HIS A 59 2.67 -22.83 -12.79
#